data_AF-A0A3D0XXE8-F1
#
_entry.id   AF-A0A3D0XXE8-F1
#
_cell.length_a   1.000
_cell.length_b   1.000
_cell.length_c   1.000
_cell.angle_alpha   90.00
_cell.angle_beta   90.00
_cell.angle_gamma   90.00
#
_symmetry.space_group_name_H-M   'P 1'
#
loop_
_entity.id
_entity.type
_entity.pdbx_description
1 polymer ?
#
loop_
_entity_poly.entity_id
_entity_poly.type
_entity_poly.pdbx_seq_one_letter_code
_entity_poly.pdbx_strand_id
1 'polypeptide(L)' 'MNKKFDISLEKQEQIDRGKRIKYIRENELKLNKSDLAKKIGISSQFLGLVEEGKGNLMYRSIRLLRDLSGHSA' A
#
# COMPACT_ATOMS: atom_id res chain seq x y z
N MET A 1 -21.45 15.63 10.66
CA MET A 1 -20.04 15.27 10.92
C MET A 1 -19.14 16.46 10.60
N ASN A 2 -18.04 16.63 11.34
CA ASN A 2 -17.15 17.78 11.20
C ASN A 2 -16.06 17.48 10.16
N LYS A 3 -16.02 18.23 9.05
CA LYS A 3 -15.14 17.99 7.90
C LYS A 3 -13.65 17.85 8.25
N LYS A 4 -13.16 18.54 9.30
CA LYS A 4 -11.76 18.43 9.76
C LYS A 4 -11.46 17.07 10.40
N PHE A 5 -12.43 16.50 11.11
CA PHE A 5 -12.31 15.19 11.74
C PHE A 5 -12.27 14.09 10.67
N ASP A 6 -13.15 14.17 9.66
CA ASP A 6 -13.19 13.20 8.56
C ASP A 6 -11.88 13.15 7.76
N ILE A 7 -11.28 14.30 7.45
CA ILE A 7 -9.98 14.38 6.77
C ILE A 7 -8.87 13.71 7.59
N SER A 8 -8.89 13.87 8.92
CA SER A 8 -7.88 13.27 9.79
C SER A 8 -8.00 11.74 9.84
N LEU A 9 -9.22 11.21 9.81
CA LEU A 9 -9.50 9.79 9.76
C LEU A 9 -9.05 9.17 8.44
N GLU A 10 -9.42 9.78 7.31
CA GLU A 10 -8.98 9.31 5.99
C GLU A 10 -7.45 9.28 5.87
N LYS A 11 -6.77 10.30 6.42
CA LYS A 11 -5.31 10.35 6.44
C LYS A 11 -4.70 9.25 7.29
N GLN A 12 -5.30 8.98 8.45
CA GLN A 12 -4.87 7.90 9.32
C GLN A 12 -5.05 6.53 8.65
N GLU A 13 -6.19 6.28 8.02
CA GLU A 13 -6.43 5.06 7.26
C GLU A 13 -5.42 4.88 6.11
N GLN A 14 -5.08 5.96 5.41
CA GLN A 14 -4.05 5.93 4.35
C GLN A 14 -2.69 5.49 4.90
N ILE A 15 -2.29 6.01 6.07
CA ILE A 15 -1.04 5.62 6.73
C ILE A 15 -1.05 4.15 7.12
N ASP A 16 -2.15 3.66 7.69
CA ASP A 16 -2.25 2.28 8.16
C ASP A 16 -2.28 1.28 6.99
N ARG A 17 -2.92 1.63 5.88
CA ARG A 17 -2.84 0.88 4.61
C ARG A 17 -1.39 0.82 4.10
N GLY A 18 -0.68 1.95 4.10
CA GLY A 18 0.73 2.02 3.70
C GLY A 18 1.63 1.09 4.54
N LYS A 19 1.48 1.14 5.86
CA LYS A 19 2.21 0.26 6.79
C LYS A 19 1.89 -1.22 6.55
N ARG A 20 0.62 -1.56 6.29
CA ARG A 20 0.22 -2.94 5.96
C ARG A 20 0.87 -3.44 4.67
N ILE A 21 0.90 -2.63 3.63
CA ILE A 21 1.57 -2.97 2.36
C ILE A 21 3.06 -3.24 2.59
N LYS A 22 3.73 -2.37 3.38
CA LYS A 22 5.14 -2.56 3.76
C LYS A 22 5.36 -3.87 4.51
N TYR A 23 4.48 -4.18 5.47
CA TYR A 23 4.54 -5.41 6.23
C TYR A 23 4.44 -6.64 5.33
N ILE A 24 3.44 -6.68 4.44
CA ILE A 24 3.26 -7.78 3.48
C ILE A 24 4.53 -7.93 2.63
N ARG A 25 5.06 -6.82 2.10
CA ARG A 25 6.28 -6.84 1.27
C ARG A 25 7.48 -7.45 2.01
N GLU A 26 7.77 -6.98 3.22
CA GLU A 26 8.98 -7.33 3.97
C GLU A 26 8.86 -8.66 4.72
N ASN A 27 7.68 -8.99 5.23
CA ASN A 27 7.50 -10.09 6.16
C ASN A 27 6.89 -11.33 5.52
N GLU A 28 6.00 -11.16 4.55
CA GLU A 28 5.30 -12.28 3.91
C GLU A 28 5.94 -12.62 2.57
N LEU A 29 6.11 -11.63 1.70
CA LEU A 29 6.66 -11.82 0.36
C LEU A 29 8.18 -11.83 0.32
N LYS A 30 8.84 -11.29 1.36
CA LYS A 30 10.31 -11.14 1.47
C LYS A 30 10.92 -10.43 0.25
N LEU A 31 10.24 -9.41 -0.26
CA LEU A 31 10.67 -8.63 -1.43
C LEU A 31 11.28 -7.29 -1.04
N ASN A 32 12.25 -6.82 -1.82
CA ASN A 32 12.63 -5.41 -1.79
C ASN A 32 11.58 -4.56 -2.53
N LYS A 33 11.66 -3.23 -2.39
CA LYS A 33 10.70 -2.30 -3.02
C LYS A 33 10.65 -2.45 -4.54
N SER A 34 11.80 -2.60 -5.20
CA SER A 34 11.88 -2.70 -6.66
C SER A 34 11.19 -3.96 -7.18
N ASP A 35 11.38 -5.09 -6.50
CA ASP A 35 10.79 -6.36 -6.90
C ASP A 35 9.26 -6.35 -6.79
N LEU A 36 8.72 -5.85 -5.67
CA LEU A 36 7.27 -5.74 -5.52
C LEU A 36 6.69 -4.74 -6.51
N ALA A 37 7.31 -3.57 -6.64
CA ALA A 37 6.85 -2.50 -7.53
C ALA A 37 6.74 -3.00 -8.99
N LYS A 38 7.75 -3.74 -9.46
CA LYS A 38 7.74 -4.37 -10.79
C LYS A 38 6.58 -5.37 -10.94
N LYS A 39 6.32 -6.20 -9.92
CA LYS A 39 5.24 -7.20 -9.94
C LYS A 39 3.84 -6.58 -9.94
N ILE A 40 3.63 -5.44 -9.27
CA ILE A 40 2.31 -4.78 -9.18
C ILE A 40 2.15 -3.60 -10.15
N GLY A 41 3.13 -3.39 -11.04
CA GLY A 41 3.06 -2.45 -12.16
C GLY A 41 3.22 -0.98 -11.78
N ILE A 42 4.07 -0.65 -10.80
CA ILE A 42 4.37 0.72 -10.37
C ILE A 42 5.88 0.97 -10.23
N SER A 43 6.30 2.21 -9.99
CA SER A 43 7.69 2.53 -9.66
C SER A 43 8.02 2.25 -8.18
N SER A 44 9.28 1.93 -7.89
CA SER A 44 9.75 1.69 -6.52
C SER A 44 9.69 2.94 -5.66
N GLN A 45 9.91 4.12 -6.25
CA GLN A 45 9.75 5.42 -5.60
C GLN A 45 8.29 5.66 -5.19
N PHE A 46 7.34 5.38 -6.08
CA PHE A 46 5.92 5.53 -5.76
C PHE A 46 5.48 4.53 -4.69
N LEU A 47 5.94 3.28 -4.76
CA LEU A 47 5.70 2.30 -3.69
C LEU A 47 6.21 2.82 -2.34
N GLY A 48 7.39 3.45 -2.31
CA GLY A 48 7.92 4.10 -1.11
C GLY A 48 6.98 5.16 -0.53
N LEU A 49 6.43 6.05 -1.38
CA LEU A 49 5.46 7.06 -0.95
C LEU A 49 4.18 6.44 -0.39
N VAL A 50 3.68 5.38 -1.01
CA VAL A 50 2.50 4.65 -0.53
C VAL A 50 2.76 4.02 0.83
N GLU A 51 3.89 3.34 1.01
CA GLU A 51 4.27 2.73 2.28
C GLU A 51 4.45 3.74 3.42
N GLU A 52 4.80 4.99 3.08
CA GLU A 52 4.87 6.12 4.01
C GLU A 52 3.51 6.82 4.25
N GLY A 53 2.43 6.32 3.66
CA GLY A 53 1.09 6.92 3.80
C GLY A 53 0.94 8.24 3.04
N LYS A 54 1.74 8.47 2.00
CA LYS A 54 1.71 9.67 1.14
C LYS A 54 1.04 9.41 -0.21
N GLY A 55 0.42 8.24 -0.38
CA GLY A 55 -0.30 7.87 -1.58
C GLY A 55 -1.16 6.63 -1.37
N ASN A 56 -2.00 6.32 -2.35
CA ASN A 56 -2.80 5.10 -2.39
C ASN A 56 -2.46 4.31 -3.64
N LEU A 57 -2.49 2.97 -3.55
CA LEU A 57 -2.45 2.12 -4.73
C LEU A 57 -3.76 2.24 -5.51
N MET A 58 -3.66 2.17 -6.84
CA MET A 58 -4.84 1.98 -7.69
C MET A 58 -5.36 0.55 -7.54
N TYR A 59 -6.65 0.37 -7.85
CA TYR A 59 -7.33 -0.94 -7.78
C TYR A 59 -6.54 -2.07 -8.45
N ARG A 60 -5.98 -1.82 -9.64
CA ARG A 60 -5.17 -2.82 -10.36
C ARG A 60 -3.97 -3.30 -9.53
N SER A 61 -3.22 -2.40 -8.92
CA SER A 61 -2.04 -2.75 -8.10
C SER A 61 -2.44 -3.44 -6.80
N ILE A 62 -3.57 -3.07 -6.21
CA ILE A 62 -4.12 -3.77 -5.03
C ILE A 62 -4.50 -5.20 -5.40
N ARG A 63 -5.17 -5.41 -6.54
CA ARG A 63 -5.54 -6.74 -7.01
C ARG A 63 -4.30 -7.61 -7.24
N LEU A 64 -3.27 -7.07 -7.89
CA LEU A 64 -2.01 -7.80 -8.09
C LEU A 64 -1.30 -8.10 -6.76
N LEU A 65 -1.23 -7.13 -5.85
CA LEU A 65 -0.66 -7.36 -4.51
C LEU A 65 -1.40 -8.49 -3.76
N ARG A 66 -2.73 -8.46 -3.80
CA ARG A 66 -3.59 -9.49 -3.21
C ARG A 66 -3.32 -10.87 -3.79
N ASP A 67 -3.28 -10.98 -5.12
CA ASP A 67 -3.05 -12.24 -5.82
C ASP A 67 -1.64 -12.78 -5.50
N LEU A 68 -0.65 -11.90 -5.28
CA LEU A 68 0.71 -12.27 -4.86
C LEU A 68 0.79 -12.70 -3.38
N SER A 69 0.07 -12.02 -2.48
CA SER A 69 0.16 -12.25 -1.04
C SER A 69 -0.82 -13.29 -0.50
N GLY A 70 -1.71 -13.84 -1.34
CA GLY A 70 -2.70 -14.84 -0.93
C GLY A 70 -3.77 -14.31 0.02
N HIS A 71 -3.85 -12.98 0.21
CA HIS A 71 -4.84 -12.37 1.08
C HIS A 71 -6.22 -12.38 0.42
N SER A 72 -7.26 -12.75 1.17
CA SER A 72 -8.64 -12.64 0.70
C SER A 72 -9.21 -11.26 1.06
N ALA A 73 -10.17 -10.78 0.26
CA ALA A 73 -10.90 -9.53 0.53
C ALA A 73 -11.74 -9.64 1.81
#